data_AF-A0A9E0SBL1-F1
#
_entry.id   AF-A0A9E0SBL1-F1
#
_cell.length_a   1.000
_cell.length_b   1.000
_cell.length_c   1.000
_cell.angle_alpha   90.00
_cell.angle_beta   90.00
_cell.angle_gamma   90.00
#
_symmetry.space_group_name_H-M   'P 1'
#
loop_
_entity.id
_entity.type
_entity.pdbx_description
1 polymer ?
#
loop_
_entity_poly.entity_id
_entity_poly.type
_entity_poly.pdbx_seq_one_letter_code
_entity_poly.pdbx_strand_id
1 'polypeptide(L)'
;QFCGLMMGDHSKCGINTMFNTGTVVGVSANIFGSGFPRNFVPSFSWGGHSGFKTYNTNKAFEVAEVVMKRRNIHFSEEDKKILEHVFEITKPWRKS
;
A
#
# COMPACT_ATOMS: atom_id res chain seq x y z
N GLN A 1 -14.67 22.32 -3.54
CA GLN A 1 -14.18 21.15 -4.31
C GLN A 1 -14.04 19.99 -3.32
N PHE A 2 -14.49 18.77 -3.67
CA PHE A 2 -14.44 17.58 -2.79
C PHE A 2 -13.52 16.51 -3.40
N CYS A 3 -12.76 15.79 -2.57
CA CYS A 3 -11.86 14.71 -3.01
C CYS A 3 -12.33 13.36 -2.46
N GLY A 4 -12.38 12.34 -3.34
CA GLY A 4 -12.72 10.96 -2.99
C GLY A 4 -11.57 10.19 -2.33
N LEU A 5 -11.55 8.88 -2.53
CA LEU A 5 -10.44 8.00 -2.14
C LEU A 5 -9.30 8.10 -3.18
N MET A 6 -8.06 8.20 -2.70
CA MET A 6 -6.86 8.01 -3.53
C MET A 6 -6.14 6.75 -3.04
N MET A 7 -5.87 5.82 -3.95
CA MET A 7 -5.23 4.55 -3.62
C MET A 7 -4.02 4.31 -4.52
N GLY A 8 -2.84 4.20 -3.89
CA GLY A 8 -1.59 3.97 -4.58
C GLY A 8 -1.46 2.56 -5.14
N ASP A 9 -0.52 2.42 -6.07
CA ASP A 9 -0.28 1.16 -6.77
C ASP A 9 0.12 0.03 -5.83
N HIS A 10 -0.19 -1.20 -6.24
CA HIS A 10 0.08 -2.42 -5.49
C HIS A 10 -0.53 -2.46 -4.08
N SER A 11 -1.42 -1.53 -3.73
CA SER A 11 -2.17 -1.59 -2.49
C SER A 11 -3.36 -2.54 -2.61
N LYS A 12 -3.72 -3.16 -1.49
CA LYS A 12 -4.87 -4.07 -1.38
C LYS A 12 -5.67 -3.71 -0.14
N CYS A 13 -6.97 -3.96 -0.22
CA CYS A 13 -7.87 -3.88 0.93
C CYS A 13 -8.56 -5.22 1.13
N GLY A 14 -8.91 -5.51 2.38
CA GLY A 14 -9.73 -6.64 2.75
C GLY A 14 -11.17 -6.43 2.29
N ILE A 15 -11.90 -7.53 2.18
CA ILE A 15 -13.35 -7.50 1.92
C ILE A 15 -14.02 -6.65 3.00
N ASN A 16 -14.95 -5.79 2.60
CA ASN A 16 -15.68 -4.90 3.49
C ASN A 16 -14.80 -3.86 4.24
N THR A 17 -13.66 -3.47 3.65
CA THR A 17 -12.89 -2.33 4.17
C THR A 17 -13.68 -1.03 3.98
N MET A 18 -13.96 -0.33 5.08
CA MET A 18 -14.73 0.92 5.06
C MET A 18 -13.78 2.12 4.99
N PHE A 19 -13.65 2.73 3.82
CA PHE A 19 -12.84 3.94 3.62
C PHE A 19 -13.65 5.20 3.89
N ASN A 20 -13.06 6.15 4.62
CA ASN A 20 -13.60 7.51 4.71
C ASN A 20 -13.33 8.28 3.40
N THR A 21 -14.19 9.26 3.08
CA THR A 21 -13.91 10.23 2.01
C THR A 21 -12.62 10.98 2.29
N GLY A 22 -11.83 11.26 1.25
CA GLY A 22 -10.53 11.90 1.38
C GLY A 22 -9.42 10.99 1.92
N THR A 23 -9.67 9.68 2.06
CA THR A 23 -8.60 8.74 2.45
C THR A 23 -7.54 8.69 1.37
N VAL A 24 -6.27 8.78 1.78
CA VAL A 24 -5.10 8.62 0.93
C VAL A 24 -4.34 7.38 1.38
N VAL A 25 -4.28 6.39 0.49
CA VAL A 25 -3.53 5.14 0.70
C VAL A 25 -2.27 5.18 -0.15
N GLY A 26 -1.12 4.99 0.48
CA GLY A 26 0.17 4.93 -0.18
C GLY A 26 0.37 3.68 -1.03
N VAL A 27 1.58 3.51 -1.56
CA VAL A 27 1.97 2.38 -2.42
C VAL A 27 2.21 1.12 -1.59
N SER A 28 1.82 -0.05 -2.09
CA SER A 28 2.05 -1.35 -1.45
C SER A 28 1.51 -1.46 -0.01
N ALA A 29 0.39 -0.79 0.28
CA ALA A 29 -0.30 -0.92 1.57
C ALA A 29 -1.29 -2.10 1.55
N ASN A 30 -1.34 -2.87 2.62
CA ASN A 30 -2.31 -3.93 2.83
C ASN A 30 -3.20 -3.57 4.02
N ILE A 31 -4.45 -3.23 3.72
CA ILE A 31 -5.44 -2.74 4.68
C ILE A 31 -6.45 -3.85 4.97
N PHE A 32 -6.60 -4.26 6.22
CA PHE A 32 -7.52 -5.31 6.62
C PHE A 32 -7.96 -5.14 8.09
N GLY A 33 -8.98 -5.89 8.49
CA GLY A 33 -9.60 -5.78 9.80
C GLY A 33 -10.91 -4.99 9.76
N SER A 34 -11.48 -4.74 10.94
CA SER A 34 -12.73 -4.04 11.10
C SER A 34 -12.52 -2.55 11.41
N GLY A 35 -13.58 -1.75 11.25
CA GLY A 35 -13.57 -0.32 11.53
C GLY A 35 -13.02 0.53 10.38
N PHE A 36 -12.91 1.83 10.63
CA PHE A 36 -12.39 2.79 9.67
C PHE A 36 -10.86 2.93 9.84
N PRO A 37 -10.06 2.71 8.77
CA PRO A 37 -8.63 3.00 8.80
C PRO A 37 -8.41 4.52 8.90
N ARG A 38 -7.18 4.93 9.25
CA ARG A 38 -6.79 6.35 9.26
C ARG A 38 -6.99 6.96 7.86
N ASN A 39 -7.36 8.24 7.79
CA ASN A 39 -7.50 8.98 6.53
C ASN A 39 -6.19 9.06 5.74
N PHE A 40 -5.04 8.81 6.37
CA PHE A 40 -3.78 8.64 5.68
C PHE A 40 -3.16 7.30 6.07
N VAL A 41 -2.94 6.44 5.07
CA VAL A 41 -2.27 5.14 5.21
C VAL A 41 -0.93 5.23 4.49
N PRO A 42 0.21 5.21 5.21
CA PRO A 42 1.53 5.34 4.59
C PRO A 42 1.84 4.20 3.59
N SER A 43 2.72 4.46 2.62
CA SER A 43 3.25 3.40 1.75
C SER A 43 3.90 2.29 2.58
N PHE A 44 3.75 1.04 2.12
CA PHE A 44 4.25 -0.16 2.79
C PHE A 44 3.70 -0.31 4.21
N SER A 45 2.41 -0.04 4.39
CA SER A 45 1.70 -0.32 5.64
C SER A 45 1.01 -1.68 5.58
N TRP A 46 0.99 -2.41 6.69
CA TRP A 46 0.32 -3.71 6.82
C TRP A 46 -0.51 -3.72 8.10
N GLY A 47 -1.84 -3.68 7.98
CA GLY A 47 -2.73 -3.59 9.14
C GLY A 47 -4.05 -2.89 8.84
N GLY A 48 -4.61 -2.16 9.81
CA GLY A 48 -5.89 -1.49 9.67
C GLY A 48 -6.20 -0.58 10.84
N HIS A 49 -7.46 -0.54 11.27
CA HIS A 49 -7.91 0.31 12.37
C HIS A 49 -7.09 0.13 13.66
N SER A 50 -6.74 -1.12 14.00
CA SER A 50 -5.95 -1.45 15.19
C SER A 50 -4.46 -1.07 15.10
N GLY A 51 -4.04 -0.44 14.00
CA GLY A 51 -2.67 -0.03 13.76
C GLY A 51 -2.05 -0.70 12.54
N PHE A 52 -0.88 -0.18 12.16
CA PHE A 52 -0.12 -0.65 11.01
C PHE A 52 1.28 -1.05 11.42
N LYS A 53 1.80 -2.09 10.76
CA LYS A 53 3.22 -2.46 10.77
C LYS A 53 3.84 -2.08 9.43
N THR A 54 5.16 -1.89 9.41
CA THR A 54 5.87 -1.74 8.14
C THR A 54 5.85 -3.08 7.39
N TYR A 55 5.37 -3.04 6.15
CA TYR A 55 5.37 -4.17 5.25
C TYR A 55 6.78 -4.40 4.70
N ASN A 56 7.23 -5.65 4.71
CA ASN A 56 8.55 -6.03 4.22
C ASN A 56 8.62 -5.86 2.69
N THR A 57 9.64 -5.15 2.21
CA THR A 57 9.85 -4.84 0.79
C THR A 57 10.05 -6.08 -0.07
N ASN A 58 10.82 -7.07 0.38
CA ASN A 58 11.02 -8.32 -0.37
C ASN A 58 9.70 -9.04 -0.61
N LYS A 59 8.85 -9.12 0.43
CA LYS A 59 7.49 -9.68 0.29
C LYS A 59 6.62 -8.85 -0.65
N ALA A 60 6.77 -7.52 -0.65
CA ALA A 60 6.06 -6.67 -1.58
C ALA A 60 6.46 -6.95 -3.04
N PHE A 61 7.75 -7.22 -3.30
CA PHE A 61 8.26 -7.57 -4.64
C PHE A 61 7.74 -8.92 -5.11
N GLU A 62 7.77 -9.94 -4.25
CA GLU A 62 7.20 -11.26 -4.56
C GLU A 62 5.72 -11.13 -4.99
N VAL A 63 4.94 -10.32 -4.25
CA VAL A 63 3.53 -10.09 -4.58
C VAL A 63 3.39 -9.26 -5.86
N ALA A 64 4.23 -8.24 -6.08
CA ALA A 64 4.21 -7.43 -7.30
C ALA A 64 4.48 -8.29 -8.53
N GLU A 65 5.49 -9.16 -8.48
CA GLU A 65 5.82 -10.11 -9.55
C GLU A 65 4.64 -11.03 -9.86
N VAL A 66 4.04 -11.65 -8.85
CA VAL A 66 2.88 -12.53 -9.04
C VAL A 66 1.69 -11.78 -9.68
N VAL A 67 1.40 -10.56 -9.21
CA VAL A 67 0.25 -9.77 -9.69
C VAL A 67 0.48 -9.20 -11.10
N MET A 68 1.71 -8.82 -11.44
CA MET A 68 2.07 -8.35 -12.79
C MET A 68 2.10 -9.51 -13.78
N LYS A 69 2.63 -10.68 -13.38
CA LYS A 69 2.64 -11.89 -14.21
C LYS A 69 1.25 -12.35 -14.63
N ARG A 70 0.23 -12.20 -13.79
CA ARG A 70 -1.19 -12.48 -14.14
C ARG A 70 -1.70 -11.66 -15.32
N ARG A 71 -1.08 -10.51 -15.58
CA ARG A 71 -1.38 -9.60 -16.69
C ARG A 71 -0.38 -9.74 -17.84
N ASN A 72 0.46 -10.79 -17.81
CA ASN A 72 1.59 -11.00 -18.73
C ASN A 72 2.59 -9.82 -18.73
N ILE A 73 2.72 -9.12 -17.60
CA ILE A 73 3.70 -8.04 -17.44
C ILE A 73 4.87 -8.58 -16.61
N HIS A 74 6.08 -8.37 -17.09
CA HIS A 74 7.31 -8.71 -16.38
C HIS A 74 7.60 -7.67 -15.30
N PHE A 75 7.89 -8.12 -14.08
CA PHE A 75 8.37 -7.25 -13.00
C PHE A 75 9.89 -7.12 -13.15
N SER A 76 10.33 -5.94 -13.57
CA SER A 76 11.72 -5.66 -13.94
C SER A 76 12.56 -5.20 -12.75
N GLU A 77 13.88 -5.20 -12.94
CA GLU A 77 14.81 -4.59 -11.98
C GLU A 77 14.57 -3.08 -11.81
N GLU A 78 14.03 -2.41 -12.82
CA GLU A 78 13.68 -0.99 -12.72
C GLU A 78 12.46 -0.80 -11.81
N ASP A 79 11.41 -1.63 -11.95
CA ASP A 79 10.25 -1.61 -11.06
C ASP A 79 10.64 -1.85 -9.60
N LYS A 80 11.56 -2.79 -9.38
CA LYS A 80 12.12 -3.07 -8.05
C LYS A 80 12.82 -1.84 -7.47
N LYS A 81 13.70 -1.18 -8.23
CA LYS A 81 14.39 0.05 -7.81
C LYS A 81 13.40 1.19 -7.52
N ILE A 82 12.35 1.33 -8.31
CA ILE A 82 11.29 2.32 -8.07
C ILE A 82 10.61 2.04 -6.72
N LEU A 83 10.19 0.80 -6.47
CA LEU A 83 9.53 0.44 -5.22
C LEU A 83 10.48 0.56 -4.01
N GLU A 84 11.75 0.21 -4.15
CA GLU A 84 12.79 0.43 -3.12
C GLU A 84 12.97 1.93 -2.84
N HIS A 85 13.04 2.76 -3.87
CA HIS A 85 13.13 4.21 -3.73
C HIS A 85 11.90 4.77 -3.00
N VAL A 86 10.69 4.39 -3.41
CA VAL A 86 9.44 4.79 -2.76
C VAL A 86 9.43 4.35 -1.30
N PHE A 87 9.91 3.13 -1.00
CA PHE A 87 10.05 2.67 0.37
C PHE A 87 10.95 3.62 1.17
N GLU A 88 12.16 3.92 0.71
CA GLU A 88 13.08 4.78 1.47
C GLU A 88 12.56 6.22 1.64
N ILE A 89 12.07 6.87 0.58
CA ILE A 89 11.60 8.27 0.67
C ILE A 89 10.36 8.44 1.55
N THR A 90 9.52 7.39 1.66
CA THR A 90 8.29 7.44 2.48
C THR A 90 8.51 7.01 3.93
N LYS A 91 9.75 6.68 4.32
CA LYS A 91 10.13 6.29 5.68
C LYS A 91 9.69 7.26 6.79
N PRO A 92 9.72 8.60 6.61
CA PRO A 92 9.25 9.54 7.64
C PRO A 92 7.79 9.33 8.04
N TRP A 93 6.97 8.83 7.11
CA TRP A 93 5.52 8.66 7.30
C TRP A 93 5.14 7.32 7.93
N ARG A 94 6.06 6.35 8.00
CA ARG A 94 5.80 5.02 8.58
C ARG A 94 5.98 4.92 10.09
N LYS A 95 6.58 5.92 10.73
CA LYS A 95 6.71 5.97 12.19
C LYS A 95 5.38 6.42 12.80
N SER A 96 4.64 5.49 13.38
CA SER A 96 3.53 5.75 14.30
C SER A 96 3.79 5.02 15.60
#